data_AF-A0A6A7K6C7-F1
#
_entry.id   AF-A0A6A7K6C7-F1
#
_cell.length_a   1.000
_cell.length_b   1.000
_cell.length_c   1.000
_cell.angle_alpha   90.00
_cell.angle_beta   90.00
_cell.angle_gamma   90.00
#
_symmetry.space_group_name_H-M   'P 1'
#
loop_
_entity.id
_entity.type
_entity.pdbx_description
1 polymer ?
#
loop_
_entity_poly.entity_id
_entity_poly.type
_entity_poly.pdbx_seq_one_letter_code
_entity_poly.pdbx_strand_id
1 'polypeptide(L)'
;MKKITILLLFISIAIMIGGCAKDPLAKTFVETDGVLSYTDTKTSPFEDSGLLISIEKGEKPYAKFVKTDLTGRETADYYLFDYANNEVEKYYYVSAMGTGFYYYYDLEQEELVRLEGDDHTDSTQSAKDAGRWESASENTSMEVKVLEAYFIDKYGISIKEAVKSN
;
A
#
# COMPACT_ATOMS: atom_id res chain seq x y z
N MET A 1 -17.41 -6.62 -74.40
CA MET A 1 -16.79 -7.32 -73.24
C MET A 1 -16.28 -6.25 -72.28
N LYS A 2 -16.91 -6.19 -71.09
CA LYS A 2 -16.67 -5.19 -70.04
C LYS A 2 -15.34 -5.47 -69.34
N LYS A 3 -14.53 -4.44 -69.06
CA LYS A 3 -13.59 -4.46 -67.93
C LYS A 3 -13.98 -3.33 -67.00
N ILE A 4 -14.61 -3.72 -65.89
CA ILE A 4 -15.11 -2.86 -64.82
C ILE A 4 -13.95 -2.57 -63.88
N THR A 5 -13.68 -1.30 -63.66
CA THR A 5 -12.79 -0.78 -62.62
C THR A 5 -13.44 -1.08 -61.25
N ILE A 6 -12.77 -1.86 -60.41
CA ILE A 6 -13.18 -2.04 -59.00
C ILE A 6 -12.12 -1.38 -58.12
N LEU A 7 -12.51 -0.22 -57.60
CA LEU A 7 -11.85 0.50 -56.52
C LEU A 7 -12.20 -0.22 -55.21
N LEU A 8 -11.24 -0.92 -54.60
CA LEU A 8 -11.41 -1.53 -53.29
C LEU A 8 -10.95 -0.56 -52.21
N LEU A 9 -11.95 0.16 -51.70
CA LEU A 9 -11.90 0.99 -50.49
C LEU A 9 -11.94 0.05 -49.27
N PHE A 10 -10.80 -0.26 -48.66
CA PHE A 10 -10.78 -0.89 -47.34
C PHE A 10 -10.75 0.21 -46.28
N ILE A 11 -11.95 0.60 -45.85
CA ILE A 11 -12.18 1.28 -44.59
C ILE A 11 -12.54 0.19 -43.58
N SER A 12 -11.62 -0.12 -42.67
CA SER A 12 -11.95 -0.82 -41.44
C SER A 12 -11.02 -0.28 -40.37
N ILE A 13 -11.55 0.76 -39.74
CA ILE A 13 -11.12 1.34 -38.47
C ILE A 13 -11.06 0.20 -37.45
N ALA A 14 -9.87 -0.19 -37.01
CA ALA A 14 -9.71 -0.79 -35.71
C ALA A 14 -9.67 0.37 -34.71
N ILE A 15 -10.83 0.62 -34.11
CA ILE A 15 -11.02 1.57 -33.02
C ILE A 15 -10.07 1.12 -31.91
N MET A 16 -9.11 1.97 -31.59
CA MET A 16 -8.41 1.96 -30.31
C MET A 16 -9.47 2.02 -29.22
N ILE A 17 -9.88 0.88 -28.68
CA ILE A 17 -10.55 0.83 -27.37
C ILE A 17 -9.43 0.77 -26.33
N GLY A 18 -8.59 1.80 -26.34
CA GLY A 18 -7.94 2.25 -25.11
C GLY A 18 -9.05 2.85 -24.27
N GLY A 19 -9.79 1.99 -23.58
CA GLY A 19 -10.60 2.43 -22.48
C GLY A 19 -9.64 2.97 -21.45
N CYS A 20 -9.39 4.29 -21.47
CA CYS A 20 -8.88 5.00 -20.31
C CYS A 20 -9.88 4.77 -19.17
N ALA A 21 -9.77 3.65 -18.47
CA ALA A 21 -10.23 3.58 -17.10
C ALA A 21 -9.48 4.70 -16.39
N LYS A 22 -10.19 5.77 -16.02
CA LYS A 22 -9.59 6.85 -15.25
C LYS A 22 -9.04 6.21 -13.98
N ASP A 23 -7.72 6.31 -13.78
CA ASP A 23 -7.07 5.85 -12.57
C ASP A 23 -7.86 6.40 -11.36
N PRO A 24 -8.43 5.53 -10.51
CA PRO A 24 -9.26 5.95 -9.38
C PRO A 24 -8.50 6.87 -8.41
N LEU A 25 -7.16 6.80 -8.40
CA LEU A 25 -6.30 7.60 -7.52
C LEU A 25 -6.04 9.02 -8.06
N ALA A 26 -6.16 9.24 -9.37
CA ALA A 26 -5.76 10.49 -10.02
C ALA A 26 -6.54 11.74 -9.57
N LYS A 27 -7.68 11.58 -8.89
CA LYS A 27 -8.46 12.70 -8.32
C LYS A 27 -7.97 13.16 -6.95
N THR A 28 -7.28 12.28 -6.24
CA THR A 28 -7.00 12.45 -4.81
C THR A 28 -5.51 12.54 -4.53
N PHE A 29 -4.71 11.81 -5.30
CA PHE A 29 -3.27 11.77 -5.15
C PHE A 29 -2.59 12.82 -6.04
N VAL A 30 -1.49 13.35 -5.54
CA VAL A 30 -0.56 14.19 -6.31
C VAL A 30 0.63 13.34 -6.69
N GLU A 31 0.99 13.33 -7.96
CA GLU A 31 2.19 12.66 -8.44
C GLU A 31 3.40 13.60 -8.36
N THR A 32 4.49 13.12 -7.78
CA THR A 32 5.78 13.82 -7.76
C THR A 32 6.89 12.78 -7.91
N ASP A 33 7.75 12.97 -8.91
CA ASP A 33 8.87 12.06 -9.22
C ASP A 33 8.48 10.58 -9.34
N GLY A 34 7.29 10.29 -9.89
CA GLY A 34 6.77 8.93 -10.08
C GLY A 34 6.10 8.31 -8.85
N VAL A 35 5.98 9.06 -7.75
CA VAL A 35 5.30 8.62 -6.52
C VAL A 35 4.00 9.39 -6.35
N LEU A 36 2.90 8.67 -6.22
CA LEU A 36 1.59 9.23 -5.88
C LEU A 36 1.52 9.42 -4.37
N SER A 37 1.17 10.61 -3.90
CA SER A 37 1.02 10.91 -2.47
C SER A 37 -0.30 11.59 -2.12
N TYR A 38 -0.86 11.24 -0.95
CA TYR A 38 -2.05 11.87 -0.37
C TYR A 38 -2.04 11.76 1.16
N THR A 39 -2.40 12.85 1.84
CA THR A 39 -2.54 12.88 3.31
C THR A 39 -4.01 12.95 3.70
N ASP A 40 -4.48 11.95 4.45
CA ASP A 40 -5.80 11.94 5.07
C ASP A 40 -5.73 12.31 6.55
N THR A 41 -6.20 13.49 6.91
CA THR A 41 -6.30 13.92 8.32
C THR A 41 -7.71 13.80 8.90
N LYS A 42 -8.67 13.25 8.15
CA LYS A 42 -10.11 13.27 8.52
C LYS A 42 -10.74 11.90 8.69
N THR A 43 -10.35 10.96 7.85
CA THR A 43 -10.96 9.62 7.78
C THR A 43 -9.92 8.51 7.96
N SER A 44 -8.77 8.83 8.56
CA SER A 44 -7.78 7.84 8.97
C SER A 44 -8.45 6.72 9.76
N PRO A 45 -8.09 5.46 9.52
CA PRO A 45 -8.65 4.34 10.26
C PRO A 45 -8.06 4.19 11.68
N PHE A 46 -7.05 5.00 12.03
CA PHE A 46 -6.43 4.98 13.35
C PHE A 46 -6.91 6.17 14.18
N GLU A 47 -7.20 5.91 15.46
CA GLU A 47 -7.62 6.93 16.41
C GLU A 47 -6.57 8.03 16.59
N ASP A 48 -7.03 9.27 16.72
CA ASP A 48 -6.21 10.46 16.97
C ASP A 48 -5.03 10.68 16.00
N SER A 49 -5.11 10.11 14.79
CA SER A 49 -4.06 10.23 13.78
C SER A 49 -4.63 10.57 12.40
N GLY A 50 -3.82 11.19 11.57
CA GLY A 50 -3.98 11.15 10.12
C GLY A 50 -3.15 10.00 9.51
N LEU A 51 -3.15 9.94 8.18
CA LEU A 51 -2.47 8.93 7.40
C LEU A 51 -1.92 9.52 6.10
N LEU A 52 -0.59 9.56 5.95
CA LEU A 52 0.08 9.86 4.69
C LEU A 52 0.25 8.55 3.91
N ILE A 53 -0.23 8.55 2.67
CA ILE A 53 -0.20 7.41 1.77
C ILE A 53 0.72 7.77 0.60
N SER A 54 1.70 6.93 0.33
CA SER A 54 2.59 7.01 -0.82
C SER A 54 2.52 5.72 -1.63
N ILE A 55 2.39 5.82 -2.94
CA ILE A 55 2.26 4.68 -3.85
C ILE A 55 3.26 4.86 -4.97
N GLU A 56 4.17 3.89 -5.11
CA GLU A 56 5.08 3.78 -6.24
C GLU A 56 4.66 2.58 -7.09
N LYS A 57 4.49 2.83 -8.38
CA LYS A 57 4.12 1.82 -9.38
C LYS A 57 5.37 1.38 -10.14
N GLY A 58 5.34 0.20 -10.75
CA GLY A 58 6.40 -0.23 -11.69
C GLY A 58 7.27 -1.36 -11.16
N GLU A 59 8.60 -1.23 -11.28
CA GLU A 59 9.56 -2.33 -11.06
C GLU A 59 9.69 -2.76 -9.58
N LYS A 60 9.55 -1.81 -8.64
CA LYS A 60 9.58 -2.05 -7.19
C LYS A 60 8.31 -1.51 -6.55
N PRO A 61 7.15 -2.11 -6.85
CA PRO A 61 5.86 -1.56 -6.48
C PRO A 61 5.65 -1.63 -4.96
N TYR A 62 5.34 -0.50 -4.33
CA TYR A 62 5.00 -0.45 -2.91
C TYR A 62 3.90 0.56 -2.61
N ALA A 63 3.24 0.34 -1.48
CA ALA A 63 2.40 1.35 -0.84
C ALA A 63 2.88 1.56 0.60
N LYS A 64 3.20 2.80 0.96
CA LYS A 64 3.62 3.19 2.31
C LYS A 64 2.53 4.02 2.97
N PHE A 65 2.22 3.68 4.21
CA PHE A 65 1.25 4.35 5.06
C PHE A 65 1.98 4.86 6.31
N VAL A 66 2.20 6.16 6.41
CA VAL A 66 2.82 6.79 7.59
C VAL A 66 1.72 7.40 8.44
N LYS A 67 1.65 7.04 9.72
CA LYS A 67 0.73 7.71 10.65
C LYS A 67 1.17 9.16 10.79
N THR A 68 0.23 10.08 10.76
CA THR A 68 0.48 11.51 11.00
C THR A 68 -0.27 11.98 12.23
N ASP A 69 0.06 13.15 12.76
CA ASP A 69 -0.87 13.87 13.62
C ASP A 69 -2.09 14.37 12.80
N LEU A 70 -3.10 14.91 13.50
CA LEU A 70 -4.32 15.45 12.88
C LEU A 70 -4.07 16.70 12.00
N THR A 71 -2.87 17.27 12.03
CA THR A 71 -2.45 18.37 11.14
C THR A 71 -1.70 17.88 9.91
N GLY A 72 -1.42 16.58 9.82
CA GLY A 72 -0.72 15.94 8.70
C GLY A 72 0.79 15.86 8.89
N ARG A 73 1.33 16.14 10.09
CA ARG A 73 2.76 15.97 10.34
C ARG A 73 3.07 14.50 10.60
N GLU A 74 4.06 13.98 9.90
CA GLU A 74 4.50 12.59 10.02
C GLU A 74 4.91 12.24 11.46
N THR A 75 4.55 11.03 11.86
CA THR A 75 5.10 10.36 13.03
C THR A 75 6.13 9.32 12.58
N ALA A 76 6.74 8.62 13.53
CA ALA A 76 7.67 7.54 13.20
C ALA A 76 6.95 6.29 12.67
N ASP A 77 5.71 6.04 13.09
CA ASP A 77 5.00 4.80 12.81
C ASP A 77 4.58 4.68 11.34
N TYR A 78 4.88 3.54 10.72
CA TYR A 78 4.48 3.27 9.34
C TYR A 78 4.18 1.81 9.05
N TYR A 79 3.54 1.58 7.91
CA TYR A 79 3.33 0.29 7.26
C TYR A 79 3.79 0.39 5.80
N LEU A 80 4.65 -0.52 5.36
CA LEU A 80 5.14 -0.61 3.99
C LEU A 80 4.67 -1.94 3.40
N PHE A 81 3.70 -1.87 2.49
CA PHE A 81 3.23 -3.02 1.71
C PHE A 81 4.19 -3.22 0.54
N ASP A 82 5.10 -4.18 0.66
CA ASP A 82 6.04 -4.60 -0.36
C ASP A 82 5.53 -5.88 -1.04
N TYR A 83 4.85 -5.70 -2.16
CA TYR A 83 4.32 -6.82 -2.93
C TYR A 83 5.38 -7.56 -3.75
N ALA A 84 6.61 -7.03 -3.86
CA ALA A 84 7.72 -7.75 -4.49
C ALA A 84 8.26 -8.84 -3.55
N ASN A 85 8.31 -8.56 -2.25
CA ASN A 85 8.71 -9.51 -1.21
C ASN A 85 7.54 -10.23 -0.53
N ASN A 86 6.31 -9.87 -0.89
CA ASN A 86 5.08 -10.42 -0.30
C ASN A 86 4.99 -10.20 1.22
N GLU A 87 5.40 -9.01 1.67
CA GLU A 87 5.54 -8.68 3.08
C GLU A 87 4.96 -7.29 3.38
N VAL A 88 4.45 -7.10 4.60
CA VAL A 88 4.26 -5.79 5.20
C VAL A 88 5.32 -5.61 6.27
N GLU A 89 6.16 -4.58 6.10
CA GLU A 89 7.00 -4.08 7.18
C GLU A 89 6.23 -2.99 7.94
N LYS A 90 5.97 -3.23 9.22
CA LYS A 90 5.44 -2.22 10.14
C LYS A 90 6.56 -1.76 11.06
N TYR A 91 6.79 -0.45 11.13
CA TYR A 91 7.60 0.14 12.19
C TYR A 91 6.72 0.78 13.24
N TYR A 92 7.04 0.53 14.50
CA TYR A 92 6.34 1.11 15.64
C TYR A 92 7.33 1.62 16.69
N TYR A 93 7.22 2.90 17.02
CA TYR A 93 8.08 3.54 18.01
C TYR A 93 7.41 3.62 19.38
N VAL A 94 8.01 2.97 20.39
CA VAL A 94 7.54 3.01 21.77
C VAL A 94 8.21 4.16 22.51
N SER A 95 7.56 5.32 22.53
CA SER A 95 8.10 6.53 23.16
C SER A 95 8.48 6.36 24.63
N ALA A 96 7.73 5.57 25.39
CA ALA A 96 8.02 5.26 26.79
C ALA A 96 9.34 4.49 26.99
N MET A 97 9.79 3.75 25.97
CA MET A 97 11.04 2.99 25.98
C MET A 97 12.15 3.68 25.17
N GLY A 98 11.80 4.64 24.33
CA GLY A 98 12.74 5.29 23.42
C GLY A 98 13.28 4.35 22.34
N THR A 99 12.53 3.32 21.95
CA THR A 99 12.99 2.28 21.00
C THR A 99 11.90 1.93 19.99
N GLY A 100 12.32 1.60 18.78
CA GLY A 100 11.48 1.09 17.70
C GLY A 100 11.48 -0.42 17.60
N PHE A 101 10.48 -0.94 16.89
CA PHE A 101 10.36 -2.35 16.54
C PHE A 101 9.86 -2.47 15.10
N TYR A 102 10.43 -3.42 14.37
CA TYR A 102 9.98 -3.79 13.03
C TYR A 102 9.19 -5.10 13.14
N TYR A 103 8.00 -5.10 12.55
CA TYR A 103 7.11 -6.25 12.47
C TYR A 103 6.95 -6.62 11.01
N TYR A 104 7.21 -7.89 10.70
CA TYR A 104 7.23 -8.41 9.34
C TYR A 104 6.09 -9.40 9.19
N TYR A 105 5.09 -9.00 8.41
CA TYR A 105 3.86 -9.75 8.18
C TYR A 105 3.82 -10.30 6.76
N ASP A 106 3.65 -11.61 6.61
CA ASP A 106 3.57 -12.26 5.31
C ASP A 106 2.16 -12.09 4.72
N LEU A 107 2.07 -11.51 3.52
CA LEU A 107 0.81 -11.20 2.85
C LEU A 107 0.10 -12.43 2.25
N GLU A 108 0.81 -13.54 2.06
CA GLU A 108 0.23 -14.80 1.53
C GLU A 108 -0.20 -15.73 2.67
N GLN A 109 0.62 -15.82 3.72
CA GLN A 109 0.32 -16.62 4.91
C GLN A 109 -0.64 -15.91 5.87
N GLU A 110 -0.80 -14.58 5.71
CA GLU A 110 -1.63 -13.72 6.56
C GLU A 110 -1.24 -13.79 8.05
N GLU A 111 0.07 -13.84 8.32
CA GLU A 111 0.60 -13.93 9.69
C GLU A 111 1.85 -13.10 9.91
N LEU A 112 2.07 -12.70 11.17
CA LEU A 112 3.35 -12.13 11.59
C LEU A 112 4.39 -13.25 11.58
N VAL A 113 5.49 -13.06 10.83
CA VAL A 113 6.54 -14.09 10.68
C VAL A 113 7.82 -13.73 11.41
N ARG A 114 8.09 -12.42 11.61
CA ARG A 114 9.31 -11.95 12.25
C ARG A 114 9.12 -10.61 12.97
N LEU A 115 9.86 -10.44 14.05
CA LEU A 115 9.94 -9.19 14.81
C LEU A 115 11.42 -8.85 15.04
N GLU A 116 11.82 -7.63 14.71
CA GLU A 116 13.17 -7.11 14.94
C GLU A 116 13.14 -5.90 15.88
N GLY A 117 14.23 -5.71 16.63
CA GLY A 117 14.47 -4.48 17.38
C GLY A 117 14.88 -3.32 16.48
N ASP A 118 15.02 -2.13 17.07
CA ASP A 118 15.45 -0.90 16.36
C ASP A 118 16.82 -1.02 15.66
N ASP A 119 17.65 -1.96 16.09
CA ASP A 119 18.96 -2.30 15.53
C ASP A 119 18.91 -3.41 14.47
N HIS A 120 17.71 -3.83 14.06
CA HIS A 120 17.45 -4.97 13.17
C HIS A 120 17.89 -6.34 13.73
N THR A 121 18.13 -6.45 15.03
CA THR A 121 18.36 -7.75 15.65
C THR A 121 17.04 -8.52 15.77
N ASP A 122 17.01 -9.75 15.25
CA ASP A 122 15.86 -10.65 15.37
C ASP A 122 15.50 -10.86 16.86
N SER A 123 14.29 -10.43 17.19
CA SER A 123 13.71 -10.46 18.53
C SER A 123 12.49 -11.37 18.59
N THR A 124 12.25 -12.19 17.56
CA THR A 124 11.09 -13.08 17.43
C THR A 124 10.97 -14.06 18.59
N GLN A 125 12.05 -14.79 18.89
CA GLN A 125 12.02 -15.76 19.99
C GLN A 125 11.89 -15.06 21.35
N SER A 126 12.59 -13.95 21.54
CA SER A 126 12.48 -13.13 22.76
C SER A 126 11.05 -12.62 22.99
N ALA A 127 10.35 -12.22 21.92
CA ALA A 127 8.95 -11.82 21.99
C ALA A 127 8.02 -12.98 22.34
N LYS A 128 8.28 -14.19 21.82
CA LYS A 128 7.54 -15.42 22.17
C LYS A 128 7.76 -15.80 23.64
N ASP A 129 9.01 -15.83 24.09
CA ASP A 129 9.37 -16.18 25.47
C ASP A 129 8.80 -15.17 26.48
N ALA A 130 8.69 -13.89 26.09
CA ALA A 130 8.07 -12.84 26.89
C ALA A 130 6.53 -12.81 26.82
N GLY A 131 5.89 -13.71 26.07
CA GLY A 131 4.43 -13.75 25.90
C GLY A 131 3.85 -12.55 25.12
N ARG A 132 4.68 -11.85 24.35
CA ARG A 132 4.29 -10.65 23.58
C ARG A 132 3.94 -10.96 22.13
N TRP A 133 4.36 -12.12 21.63
CA TRP A 133 4.17 -12.52 20.24
C TRP A 133 2.70 -12.60 19.82
N GLU A 134 1.84 -13.22 20.62
CA GLU A 134 0.44 -13.45 20.24
C GLU A 134 -0.28 -12.11 20.01
N SER A 135 -0.21 -11.20 20.99
CA SER A 135 -0.81 -9.88 20.87
C SER A 135 -0.18 -9.06 19.74
N ALA A 136 1.13 -9.18 19.51
CA ALA A 136 1.79 -8.53 18.39
C ALA A 136 1.27 -9.05 17.03
N SER A 137 1.08 -10.37 16.91
CA SER A 137 0.54 -11.03 15.72
C SER A 137 -0.90 -10.62 15.44
N GLU A 138 -1.77 -10.71 16.45
CA GLU A 138 -3.17 -10.31 16.36
C GLU A 138 -3.33 -8.84 15.97
N ASN A 139 -2.61 -7.94 16.65
CA ASN A 139 -2.68 -6.51 16.37
C ASN A 139 -2.17 -6.19 14.96
N THR A 140 -1.04 -6.79 14.54
CA THR A 140 -0.48 -6.54 13.21
C THR A 140 -1.43 -7.06 12.11
N SER A 141 -1.99 -8.25 12.26
CA SER A 141 -2.99 -8.78 11.31
C SER A 141 -4.23 -7.88 11.23
N MET A 142 -4.72 -7.38 12.37
CA MET A 142 -5.87 -6.48 12.41
C MET A 142 -5.56 -5.16 11.70
N GLU A 143 -4.43 -4.54 11.98
CA GLU A 143 -4.04 -3.25 11.38
C GLU A 143 -3.84 -3.37 9.87
N VAL A 144 -3.22 -4.45 9.38
CA VAL A 144 -3.08 -4.73 7.94
C VAL A 144 -4.46 -4.82 7.29
N LYS A 145 -5.38 -5.59 7.86
CA LYS A 145 -6.77 -5.73 7.35
C LYS A 145 -7.53 -4.41 7.38
N VAL A 146 -7.33 -3.61 8.42
CA VAL A 146 -7.94 -2.28 8.55
C VAL A 146 -7.45 -1.34 7.45
N LEU A 147 -6.15 -1.35 7.13
CA LEU A 147 -5.58 -0.55 6.04
C LEU A 147 -6.10 -1.00 4.67
N GLU A 148 -6.16 -2.31 4.42
CA GLU A 148 -6.74 -2.86 3.19
C GLU A 148 -8.20 -2.46 3.02
N ALA A 149 -9.01 -2.61 4.07
CA ALA A 149 -10.42 -2.23 4.07
C ALA A 149 -10.62 -0.72 3.87
N TYR A 150 -9.84 0.11 4.58
CA TYR A 150 -9.84 1.56 4.42
C TYR A 150 -9.54 1.96 2.96
N PHE A 151 -8.52 1.34 2.37
CA PHE A 151 -8.11 1.67 1.01
C PHE A 151 -9.18 1.28 -0.02
N ILE A 152 -9.79 0.10 0.14
CA ILE A 152 -10.89 -0.35 -0.73
C ILE A 152 -12.11 0.55 -0.59
N ASP A 153 -12.53 0.88 0.64
CA ASP A 153 -13.70 1.74 0.87
C ASP A 153 -13.50 3.13 0.24
N LYS A 154 -12.30 3.68 0.36
CA LYS A 154 -12.01 5.05 -0.08
C LYS A 154 -11.74 5.19 -1.57
N TYR A 155 -11.09 4.19 -2.18
CA TYR A 155 -10.59 4.28 -3.56
C TYR A 155 -11.23 3.27 -4.51
N GLY A 156 -11.99 2.31 -4.00
CA GLY A 156 -12.70 1.30 -4.79
C GLY A 156 -11.80 0.24 -5.42
N ILE A 157 -10.52 0.19 -5.04
CA ILE A 157 -9.52 -0.80 -5.48
C ILE A 157 -8.69 -1.24 -4.28
N SER A 158 -8.08 -2.42 -4.37
CA SER A 158 -7.13 -2.89 -3.36
C SER A 158 -5.78 -2.16 -3.45
N ILE A 159 -5.00 -2.20 -2.37
CA ILE A 159 -3.63 -1.68 -2.35
C ILE A 159 -2.76 -2.40 -3.40
N LYS A 160 -2.93 -3.72 -3.54
CA LYS A 160 -2.25 -4.55 -4.55
C LYS A 160 -2.55 -4.13 -5.98
N GLU A 161 -3.79 -3.71 -6.28
CA GLU A 161 -4.17 -3.20 -7.60
C GLU A 161 -3.62 -1.80 -7.84
N ALA A 162 -3.59 -0.96 -6.81
CA ALA A 162 -3.07 0.41 -6.89
C ALA A 162 -1.59 0.45 -7.31
N VAL A 163 -0.77 -0.44 -6.76
CA VAL A 163 0.67 -0.50 -7.08
C VAL A 163 0.97 -1.17 -8.43
N LYS A 164 0.00 -1.91 -9.00
CA LYS A 164 0.13 -2.61 -10.30
C LYS A 164 -0.32 -1.80 -11.50
N SER A 165 -1.19 -0.82 -11.29
CA SER A 165 -1.91 -0.14 -12.37
C SER A 165 -1.01 0.88 -13.08
N ASN A 166 -0.59 0.59 -14.32
CA ASN A 166 -0.01 1.54 -15.27
C ASN A 166 -1.11 2.20 -16.11
#